data_AF-A0A317V3P6-F1
#
_entry.id   AF-A0A317V3P6-F1
#
_cell.length_a   1.000
_cell.length_b   1.000
_cell.length_c   1.000
_cell.angle_alpha   90.00
_cell.angle_beta   90.00
_cell.angle_gamma   90.00
#
_symmetry.space_group_name_H-M   'P 1'
#
loop_
_entity.id
_entity.type
_entity.pdbx_description
1 polymer ?
#
loop_
_entity_poly.entity_id
_entity_poly.type
_entity_poly.pdbx_seq_one_letter_code
_entity_poly.pdbx_strand_id
1 'polypeptide(L)'
;MSAIQKIGDSTYIFLDIKDNTLDDIDKASCSNKRLNNYHPPRYGLRILDRLPLEIIQMVLMRLDIRSLTDFRQVNRKARLVTDSIPQYRQILTHAPALFRRCLNIESARFFSCQELYNQLCTAECDSCGDFGGYLYLITCRRVCFLCFTEKVDYLPLLRKDLTIHFGLHSKNLTGLPCMRSFPGRYSPRGIKCQRRQILFDYSSARQAGVAVHGSIESMEKYALQMASKRSNKNNSDLPYGRTGEIYVRRSRSECPVDGKCSNPRRFMSIISAPYLGEQLATAEWGVHCVACKPHHYGRPLHWRRKYTIKGFQGHVRECGEIISGRHVCNQAEMR
;
A
#
# COMPACT_ATOMS: atom_id res chain seq x y z
N MET A 1 -12.27 -20.36 -5.00
CA MET A 1 -12.53 -20.00 -6.41
C MET A 1 -13.86 -19.26 -6.42
N SER A 2 -13.86 -17.94 -6.60
CA SER A 2 -15.10 -17.17 -6.78
C SER A 2 -15.38 -17.10 -8.27
N ALA A 3 -16.53 -17.60 -8.70
CA ALA A 3 -17.04 -17.37 -10.05
C ALA A 3 -17.18 -15.86 -10.25
N ILE A 4 -16.46 -15.30 -11.22
CA ILE A 4 -16.48 -13.87 -11.53
C ILE A 4 -17.21 -13.72 -12.86
N GLN A 5 -18.40 -13.12 -12.78
CA GLN A 5 -19.20 -12.69 -13.92
C GLN A 5 -18.37 -11.74 -14.81
N LYS A 6 -18.43 -11.95 -16.14
CA LYS A 6 -18.13 -10.88 -17.09
C LYS A 6 -19.09 -9.72 -16.78
N ILE A 7 -18.57 -8.54 -16.42
CA ILE A 7 -19.40 -7.36 -16.14
C ILE A 7 -19.91 -6.69 -17.45
N GLY A 8 -19.38 -7.08 -18.61
CA GLY A 8 -19.90 -6.71 -19.94
C GLY A 8 -18.79 -6.67 -21.01
N ASP A 9 -19.14 -6.31 -22.25
CA ASP A 9 -18.19 -6.24 -23.38
C ASP A 9 -17.21 -5.04 -23.30
N SER A 10 -17.47 -4.09 -22.39
CA SER A 10 -16.74 -2.82 -22.27
C SER A 10 -15.79 -2.73 -21.07
N THR A 11 -15.86 -3.67 -20.12
CA THR A 11 -15.04 -3.66 -18.90
C THR A 11 -14.44 -5.03 -18.61
N TYR A 12 -13.35 -5.04 -17.85
CA TYR A 12 -12.79 -6.27 -17.29
C TYR A 12 -12.20 -6.01 -15.90
N ILE A 13 -12.17 -7.05 -15.06
CA ILE A 13 -11.72 -6.94 -13.66
C ILE A 13 -10.22 -7.21 -13.53
N PHE A 14 -9.66 -8.08 -14.37
CA PHE A 14 -8.27 -8.53 -14.28
C PHE A 14 -7.44 -8.11 -15.49
N LEU A 15 -6.36 -7.40 -15.22
CA LEU A 15 -5.24 -7.34 -16.15
C LEU A 15 -4.55 -8.70 -16.16
N ASP A 16 -4.20 -9.21 -17.33
CA ASP A 16 -3.36 -10.41 -17.49
C ASP A 16 -1.89 -10.08 -17.17
N ILE A 17 -1.65 -9.47 -16.00
CA ILE A 17 -0.35 -8.98 -15.58
C ILE A 17 -0.20 -9.21 -14.09
N LYS A 18 0.93 -9.81 -13.73
CA LYS A 18 1.28 -10.08 -12.34
C LYS A 18 2.18 -8.98 -11.80
N ASP A 19 1.63 -8.11 -10.97
CA ASP A 19 2.38 -7.03 -10.32
C ASP A 19 3.27 -7.51 -9.17
N ASN A 20 3.08 -8.73 -8.69
CA ASN A 20 3.82 -9.31 -7.57
C ASN A 20 3.76 -8.39 -6.33
N THR A 21 2.55 -7.95 -5.98
CA THR A 21 2.23 -7.21 -4.74
C THR A 21 2.13 -8.20 -3.55
N LEU A 22 1.92 -7.69 -2.33
CA LEU A 22 1.87 -8.52 -1.11
C LEU A 22 0.78 -9.60 -1.12
N ASP A 23 -0.31 -9.38 -1.85
CA ASP A 23 -1.41 -10.33 -2.05
C ASP A 23 -0.98 -11.59 -2.80
N ASP A 24 -0.05 -11.48 -3.75
CA ASP A 24 0.44 -12.63 -4.53
C ASP A 24 1.25 -13.63 -3.68
N ILE A 25 1.84 -13.16 -2.58
CA ILE A 25 2.60 -13.99 -1.64
C ILE A 25 1.66 -14.77 -0.72
N ASP A 26 0.45 -14.26 -0.45
CA ASP A 26 -0.45 -14.80 0.60
C ASP A 26 -1.14 -16.10 0.16
N LYS A 27 -1.34 -16.26 -1.14
CA LYS A 27 -1.88 -17.48 -1.74
C LYS A 27 -1.00 -18.72 -1.44
N ALA A 28 0.28 -18.54 -1.12
CA ALA A 28 1.21 -19.64 -0.85
C ALA A 28 1.28 -20.10 0.62
N SER A 29 0.72 -19.34 1.57
CA SER A 29 0.95 -19.58 3.01
C SER A 29 -0.29 -19.98 3.81
N CYS A 30 -1.45 -20.12 3.17
CA CYS A 30 -2.70 -20.27 3.90
C CYS A 30 -3.03 -21.73 4.24
N SER A 31 -2.66 -22.16 5.45
CA SER A 31 -3.31 -23.24 6.18
C SER A 31 -4.17 -22.63 7.30
N ASN A 32 -5.35 -22.12 6.95
CA ASN A 32 -6.33 -21.67 7.93
C ASN A 32 -7.00 -22.88 8.60
N LYS A 33 -6.31 -23.52 9.56
CA LYS A 33 -7.00 -24.35 10.54
C LYS A 33 -7.65 -23.41 11.56
N ARG A 34 -8.89 -22.97 11.30
CA ARG A 34 -9.77 -22.46 12.35
C ARG A 34 -10.06 -23.62 13.29
N LEU A 35 -9.22 -23.83 14.31
CA LEU A 35 -9.60 -24.65 15.46
C LEU A 35 -10.66 -23.86 16.25
N ASN A 36 -11.90 -24.00 15.81
CA ASN A 36 -13.07 -23.55 16.54
C ASN A 36 -13.31 -24.51 17.71
N ASN A 37 -12.52 -24.37 18.78
CA ASN A 37 -12.89 -24.96 20.07
C ASN A 37 -13.95 -24.06 20.71
N TYR A 38 -15.22 -24.33 20.38
CA TYR A 38 -16.40 -23.70 20.97
C TYR A 38 -16.59 -24.18 22.40
N HIS A 39 -15.84 -23.58 23.32
CA HIS A 39 -16.14 -23.71 24.74
C HIS A 39 -16.50 -22.34 25.28
N PRO A 40 -17.56 -22.24 26.12
CA PRO A 40 -18.00 -20.97 26.66
C PRO A 40 -16.90 -20.29 27.47
N PRO A 41 -16.88 -18.94 27.53
CA PRO A 41 -15.95 -18.21 28.37
C PRO A 41 -16.23 -18.51 29.84
N ARG A 42 -15.20 -18.95 30.58
CA ARG A 42 -15.29 -19.20 32.03
C ARG A 42 -15.08 -17.95 32.88
N TYR A 43 -14.42 -16.95 32.30
CA TYR A 43 -14.05 -15.70 32.98
C TYR A 43 -14.43 -14.50 32.12
N GLY A 44 -14.88 -13.42 32.76
CA GLY A 44 -15.19 -12.14 32.12
C GLY A 44 -13.94 -11.29 31.79
N LEU A 45 -14.14 -10.02 31.47
CA LEU A 45 -13.08 -9.01 31.32
C LEU A 45 -12.74 -8.28 32.63
N ARG A 46 -13.32 -8.72 33.76
CA ARG A 46 -13.11 -8.14 35.10
C ARG A 46 -13.61 -6.70 35.15
N ILE A 47 -12.73 -5.73 35.45
CA ILE A 47 -13.10 -4.32 35.64
C ILE A 47 -13.75 -3.74 34.37
N LEU A 48 -13.33 -4.20 33.19
CA LEU A 48 -13.91 -3.77 31.92
C LEU A 48 -15.37 -4.19 31.74
N ASP A 49 -15.84 -5.25 32.41
CA ASP A 49 -17.25 -5.67 32.35
C ASP A 49 -18.20 -4.64 33.00
N ARG A 50 -17.66 -3.62 33.71
CA ARG A 50 -18.45 -2.50 34.22
C ARG A 50 -18.87 -1.50 33.14
N LEU A 51 -18.22 -1.53 31.98
CA LEU A 51 -18.55 -0.66 30.86
C LEU A 51 -19.62 -1.32 29.96
N PRO A 52 -20.55 -0.54 29.38
CA PRO A 52 -21.43 -1.04 28.34
C PRO A 52 -20.63 -1.64 27.17
N LEU A 53 -21.18 -2.66 26.52
CA LEU A 53 -20.50 -3.38 25.43
C LEU A 53 -20.09 -2.42 24.31
N GLU A 54 -20.95 -1.47 23.98
CA GLU A 54 -20.76 -0.47 22.94
C GLU A 54 -19.51 0.38 23.22
N ILE A 55 -19.31 0.77 24.49
CA ILE A 55 -18.14 1.56 24.91
C ILE A 55 -16.86 0.72 24.78
N ILE A 56 -16.90 -0.54 25.20
CA ILE A 56 -15.77 -1.46 25.03
C ILE A 56 -15.43 -1.60 23.54
N GLN A 57 -16.43 -1.84 22.69
CA GLN A 57 -16.24 -1.99 21.25
C GLN A 57 -15.68 -0.71 20.60
N MET A 58 -16.15 0.48 20.99
CA MET A 58 -15.61 1.76 20.52
C MET A 58 -14.13 1.94 20.90
N VAL A 59 -13.75 1.58 22.13
CA VAL A 59 -12.35 1.62 22.57
C VAL A 59 -11.51 0.65 21.76
N LEU A 60 -11.98 -0.60 21.60
CA LEU A 60 -11.28 -1.63 20.83
C LEU A 60 -11.07 -1.23 19.36
N MET A 61 -12.02 -0.53 18.75
CA MET A 61 -11.89 -0.03 17.37
C MET A 61 -10.80 1.04 17.21
N ARG A 62 -10.52 1.80 18.27
CA ARG A 62 -9.46 2.82 18.29
C ARG A 62 -8.07 2.27 18.59
N LEU A 63 -7.96 1.01 19.04
CA LEU A 63 -6.67 0.36 19.21
C LEU A 63 -6.02 0.10 17.85
N ASP A 64 -4.69 0.18 17.82
CA ASP A 64 -3.91 -0.33 16.70
C ASP A 64 -4.17 -1.82 16.49
N ILE A 65 -4.08 -2.28 15.24
CA ILE A 65 -4.43 -3.65 14.87
C ILE A 65 -3.60 -4.67 15.67
N ARG A 66 -2.35 -4.35 16.02
CA ARG A 66 -1.51 -5.24 16.83
C ARG A 66 -2.06 -5.35 18.25
N SER A 67 -2.32 -4.23 18.93
CA SER A 67 -2.91 -4.19 20.26
C SER A 67 -4.30 -4.85 20.32
N LEU A 68 -5.14 -4.64 19.31
CA LEU A 68 -6.44 -5.33 19.19
C LEU A 68 -6.27 -6.85 19.08
N THR A 69 -5.30 -7.30 18.29
CA THR A 69 -4.98 -8.73 18.12
C THR A 69 -4.43 -9.35 19.39
N ASP A 70 -3.63 -8.60 20.14
CA ASP A 70 -3.10 -9.03 21.45
C ASP A 70 -4.21 -9.09 22.50
N PHE A 71 -5.11 -8.08 22.56
CA PHE A 71 -6.30 -8.11 23.42
C PHE A 71 -7.19 -9.32 23.13
N ARG A 72 -7.46 -9.60 21.86
CA ARG A 72 -8.25 -10.76 21.41
C ARG A 72 -7.70 -12.10 21.91
N GLN A 73 -6.40 -12.17 22.23
CA GLN A 73 -5.73 -13.37 22.70
C GLN A 73 -5.74 -13.53 24.23
N VAL A 74 -6.09 -12.49 24.99
CA VAL A 74 -6.04 -12.48 26.47
C VAL A 74 -6.90 -13.60 27.07
N ASN A 75 -8.17 -13.69 26.67
CA ASN A 75 -9.07 -14.77 27.10
C ASN A 75 -10.22 -14.96 26.10
N ARG A 76 -11.09 -15.95 26.35
CA ARG A 76 -12.23 -16.26 25.47
C ARG A 76 -13.29 -15.16 25.42
N LYS A 77 -13.52 -14.42 26.51
CA LYS A 77 -14.47 -13.31 26.54
C LYS A 77 -13.95 -12.13 25.70
N ALA A 78 -12.66 -11.80 25.81
CA ALA A 78 -12.01 -10.80 24.98
C ALA A 78 -12.12 -11.14 23.50
N ARG A 79 -11.86 -12.41 23.15
CA ARG A 79 -12.08 -12.92 21.81
C ARG A 79 -13.52 -12.72 21.33
N LEU A 80 -14.50 -13.12 22.14
CA LEU A 80 -15.92 -13.01 21.81
C LEU A 80 -16.34 -11.54 21.61
N VAL A 81 -15.89 -10.64 22.48
CA VAL A 81 -16.17 -9.21 22.38
C VAL A 81 -15.53 -8.62 21.12
N THR A 82 -14.26 -8.89 20.84
CA THR A 82 -13.60 -8.45 19.61
C THR A 82 -14.29 -9.00 18.36
N ASP A 83 -14.62 -10.30 18.35
CA ASP A 83 -15.26 -10.97 17.20
C ASP A 83 -16.74 -10.55 17.02
N SER A 84 -17.32 -9.84 17.99
CA SER A 84 -18.67 -9.26 17.90
C SER A 84 -18.69 -7.88 17.24
N ILE A 85 -17.54 -7.22 17.08
CA ILE A 85 -17.46 -5.87 16.48
C ILE A 85 -17.81 -5.96 14.98
N PRO A 86 -18.87 -5.27 14.50
CA PRO A 86 -19.32 -5.36 13.12
C PRO A 86 -18.24 -4.98 12.09
N GLN A 87 -17.56 -3.86 12.29
CA GLN A 87 -16.51 -3.35 11.40
C GLN A 87 -15.35 -4.33 11.29
N TYR A 88 -14.88 -4.85 12.42
CA TYR A 88 -13.83 -5.87 12.47
C TYR A 88 -14.23 -7.14 11.71
N ARG A 89 -15.46 -7.62 11.89
CA ARG A 89 -15.99 -8.78 11.15
C ARG A 89 -16.03 -8.53 9.64
N GLN A 90 -16.37 -7.32 9.21
CA GLN A 90 -16.40 -6.97 7.78
C GLN A 90 -15.00 -6.98 7.17
N ILE A 91 -14.00 -6.43 7.87
CA ILE A 91 -12.60 -6.52 7.44
C ILE A 91 -12.19 -7.98 7.26
N LEU A 92 -12.46 -8.82 8.27
CA LEU A 92 -12.09 -10.24 8.20
C LEU A 92 -12.87 -11.04 7.14
N THR A 93 -14.09 -10.63 6.83
CA THR A 93 -14.92 -11.28 5.80
C THR A 93 -14.43 -10.93 4.39
N HIS A 94 -14.18 -9.65 4.11
CA HIS A 94 -13.90 -9.18 2.75
C HIS A 94 -12.40 -9.00 2.44
N ALA A 95 -11.55 -8.78 3.45
CA ALA A 95 -10.13 -8.53 3.29
C ALA A 95 -9.23 -9.26 4.33
N PRO A 96 -9.41 -10.59 4.56
CA PRO A 96 -8.62 -11.32 5.57
C PRO A 96 -7.12 -11.38 5.25
N ALA A 97 -6.74 -11.33 3.97
CA ALA A 97 -5.35 -11.27 3.55
C ALA A 97 -4.70 -9.96 4.01
N LEU A 98 -5.41 -8.84 3.87
CA LEU A 98 -4.95 -7.52 4.26
C LEU A 98 -4.65 -7.47 5.75
N PHE A 99 -5.61 -7.88 6.58
CA PHE A 99 -5.45 -7.90 8.03
C PHE A 99 -4.24 -8.75 8.48
N ARG A 100 -4.10 -9.95 7.91
CA ARG A 100 -2.95 -10.83 8.18
C ARG A 100 -1.63 -10.18 7.72
N ARG A 101 -1.63 -9.48 6.58
CA ARG A 101 -0.43 -8.84 6.05
C ARG A 101 0.05 -7.69 6.90
N CYS A 102 -0.83 -6.85 7.43
CA CYS A 102 -0.47 -5.78 8.37
C CYS A 102 0.31 -6.32 9.58
N LEU A 103 -0.14 -7.43 10.17
CA LEU A 103 0.55 -8.08 11.30
C LEU A 103 1.90 -8.66 10.88
N ASN A 104 1.92 -9.33 9.75
CA ASN A 104 3.06 -10.07 9.23
C ASN A 104 4.23 -9.17 8.77
N ILE A 105 3.93 -7.97 8.26
CA ILE A 105 4.95 -6.94 7.93
C ILE A 105 5.18 -5.97 9.10
N GLU A 106 4.58 -6.25 10.26
CA GLU A 106 4.73 -5.49 11.50
C GLU A 106 4.25 -4.03 11.43
N SER A 107 3.47 -3.65 10.40
CA SER A 107 2.92 -2.30 10.25
C SER A 107 1.62 -2.07 11.04
N ALA A 108 1.00 -3.15 11.52
CA ALA A 108 -0.26 -3.13 12.30
C ALA A 108 -0.24 -2.28 13.58
N ARG A 109 0.92 -1.77 14.01
CA ARG A 109 1.07 -0.89 15.18
C ARG A 109 0.87 0.60 14.88
N PHE A 110 0.83 0.98 13.59
CA PHE A 110 0.84 2.38 13.17
C PHE A 110 -0.53 2.94 12.80
N PHE A 111 -1.57 2.10 12.82
CA PHE A 111 -2.93 2.50 12.51
C PHE A 111 -3.93 1.58 13.22
N SER A 112 -5.06 2.17 13.56
CA SER A 112 -6.20 1.57 14.24
C SER A 112 -7.03 0.67 13.33
N CYS A 113 -7.82 -0.21 13.95
CA CYS A 113 -8.83 -0.98 13.24
C CYS A 113 -9.87 -0.07 12.58
N GLN A 114 -10.20 1.06 13.21
CA GLN A 114 -11.11 2.07 12.65
C GLN A 114 -10.53 2.74 11.41
N GLU A 115 -9.27 3.16 11.43
CA GLU A 115 -8.61 3.74 10.25
C GLU A 115 -8.61 2.77 9.08
N LEU A 116 -8.27 1.50 9.32
CA LEU A 116 -8.35 0.48 8.27
C LEU A 116 -9.77 0.31 7.73
N TYR A 117 -10.78 0.24 8.61
CA TYR A 117 -12.18 0.13 8.19
C TYR A 117 -12.60 1.33 7.33
N ASN A 118 -12.29 2.55 7.77
CA ASN A 118 -12.62 3.77 7.04
C ASN A 118 -11.99 3.77 5.65
N GLN A 119 -10.72 3.35 5.53
CA GLN A 119 -10.01 3.25 4.25
C GLN A 119 -10.58 2.17 3.33
N LEU A 120 -11.23 1.15 3.88
CA LEU A 120 -12.00 0.19 3.09
C LEU A 120 -13.36 0.76 2.65
N CYS A 121 -13.93 1.70 3.40
CA CYS A 121 -15.19 2.39 3.09
C CYS A 121 -15.00 3.68 2.26
N THR A 122 -13.78 4.07 1.93
CA THR A 122 -13.48 5.15 0.98
C THR A 122 -13.12 4.53 -0.37
N ALA A 123 -13.65 5.03 -1.48
CA ALA A 123 -13.35 4.49 -2.81
C ALA A 123 -12.12 5.18 -3.43
N GLU A 124 -11.94 6.45 -3.11
CA GLU A 124 -11.00 7.36 -3.73
C GLU A 124 -9.57 7.14 -3.24
N CYS A 125 -8.61 7.41 -4.12
CA CYS A 125 -7.21 7.51 -3.81
C CYS A 125 -6.93 8.84 -3.11
N ASP A 126 -6.28 8.78 -1.94
CA ASP A 126 -5.86 9.92 -1.12
C ASP A 126 -5.08 11.00 -1.89
N SER A 127 -4.50 10.63 -3.03
CA SER A 127 -3.56 11.43 -3.78
C SER A 127 -4.15 12.10 -5.02
N CYS A 128 -5.23 11.58 -5.58
CA CYS A 128 -5.72 12.04 -6.89
C CYS A 128 -7.23 11.91 -7.09
N GLY A 129 -7.98 11.33 -6.15
CA GLY A 129 -9.43 11.16 -6.28
C GLY A 129 -9.88 9.99 -7.18
N ASP A 130 -9.03 9.46 -8.06
CA ASP A 130 -9.35 8.22 -8.81
C ASP A 130 -9.64 7.05 -7.85
N PHE A 131 -10.28 5.99 -8.32
CA PHE A 131 -10.46 4.77 -7.52
C PHE A 131 -9.11 4.21 -7.04
N GLY A 132 -8.95 4.12 -5.71
CA GLY A 132 -7.77 3.57 -5.07
C GLY A 132 -7.93 2.07 -4.83
N GLY A 133 -7.63 1.25 -5.84
CA GLY A 133 -7.74 -0.21 -5.74
C GLY A 133 -6.72 -0.91 -4.83
N TYR A 134 -5.90 -0.15 -4.09
CA TYR A 134 -4.83 -0.66 -3.23
C TYR A 134 -4.76 0.11 -1.92
N LEU A 135 -4.22 -0.53 -0.88
CA LEU A 135 -3.76 0.15 0.33
C LEU A 135 -2.23 0.12 0.43
N TYR A 136 -1.67 1.27 0.78
CA TYR A 136 -0.30 1.42 1.24
C TYR A 136 -0.23 1.13 2.75
N LEU A 137 0.34 -0.01 3.11
CA LEU A 137 0.21 -0.58 4.45
C LEU A 137 1.14 0.02 5.51
N ILE A 138 2.08 0.92 5.17
CA ILE A 138 2.91 1.56 6.20
C ILE A 138 2.10 2.60 6.99
N THR A 139 1.26 3.37 6.31
CA THR A 139 0.41 4.42 6.90
C THR A 139 -1.08 4.24 6.64
N CYS A 140 -1.49 3.07 6.16
CA CYS A 140 -2.89 2.72 5.85
C CYS A 140 -3.58 3.72 4.91
N ARG A 141 -2.94 4.06 3.79
CA ARG A 141 -3.48 5.05 2.83
C ARG A 141 -4.04 4.38 1.59
N ARG A 142 -5.22 4.79 1.14
CA ARG A 142 -5.80 4.29 -0.11
C ARG A 142 -5.15 4.95 -1.32
N VAL A 143 -4.74 4.12 -2.28
CA VAL A 143 -3.92 4.57 -3.41
C VAL A 143 -4.24 3.84 -4.71
N CYS A 144 -4.23 4.55 -5.82
CA CYS A 144 -4.37 3.96 -7.16
C CYS A 144 -3.00 3.52 -7.71
N PHE A 145 -3.00 2.70 -8.76
CA PHE A 145 -1.76 2.16 -9.34
C PHE A 145 -0.76 3.25 -9.76
N LEU A 146 -1.25 4.27 -10.45
CA LEU A 146 -0.42 5.36 -10.96
C LEU A 146 0.24 6.11 -9.80
N CYS A 147 -0.53 6.45 -8.76
CA CYS A 147 0.01 7.21 -7.64
C CYS A 147 1.07 6.44 -6.85
N PHE A 148 0.86 5.17 -6.50
CA PHE A 148 1.87 4.45 -5.71
C PHE A 148 3.15 4.15 -6.50
N THR A 149 3.05 4.08 -7.84
CA THR A 149 4.21 3.84 -8.71
C THR A 149 4.96 5.10 -9.08
N GLU A 150 4.33 6.28 -9.06
CA GLU A 150 4.92 7.53 -9.53
C GLU A 150 5.26 8.52 -8.40
N LYS A 151 4.40 8.68 -7.39
CA LYS A 151 4.60 9.69 -6.34
C LYS A 151 5.66 9.26 -5.34
N VAL A 152 6.48 10.20 -4.88
CA VAL A 152 7.57 9.94 -3.93
C VAL A 152 7.06 9.49 -2.56
N ASP A 153 5.87 9.94 -2.17
CA ASP A 153 5.26 9.63 -0.87
C ASP A 153 5.03 8.12 -0.65
N TYR A 154 4.86 7.37 -1.74
CA TYR A 154 4.68 5.91 -1.72
C TYR A 154 5.94 5.15 -2.10
N LEU A 155 7.13 5.75 -1.90
CA LEU A 155 8.43 5.08 -2.04
C LEU A 155 8.98 4.74 -0.65
N PRO A 156 8.82 3.49 -0.17
CA PRO A 156 9.40 3.10 1.11
C PRO A 156 10.92 3.17 1.12
N LEU A 157 11.47 3.77 2.17
CA LEU A 157 12.89 4.09 2.28
C LEU A 157 13.63 3.11 3.17
N LEU A 158 14.86 2.79 2.81
CA LEU A 158 15.77 2.06 3.71
C LEU A 158 16.36 3.03 4.73
N ARG A 159 16.84 2.50 5.86
CA ARG A 159 17.53 3.30 6.88
C ARG A 159 18.67 4.16 6.33
N LYS A 160 19.44 3.62 5.37
CA LYS A 160 20.50 4.40 4.71
C LYS A 160 19.95 5.63 4.00
N ASP A 161 18.80 5.51 3.34
CA ASP A 161 18.17 6.58 2.58
C ASP A 161 17.71 7.69 3.52
N LEU A 162 17.21 7.33 4.71
CA LEU A 162 16.84 8.29 5.75
C LEU A 162 18.02 9.15 6.22
N THR A 163 19.16 8.53 6.47
CA THR A 163 20.37 9.26 6.87
C THR A 163 20.85 10.17 5.74
N ILE A 164 20.81 9.70 4.49
CA ILE A 164 21.29 10.46 3.33
C ILE A 164 20.41 11.66 3.02
N HIS A 165 19.10 11.44 2.96
CA HIS A 165 18.15 12.41 2.43
C HIS A 165 17.56 13.31 3.51
N PHE A 166 17.54 12.86 4.77
CA PHE A 166 16.83 13.56 5.84
C PHE A 166 17.66 13.75 7.12
N GLY A 167 18.93 13.32 7.12
CA GLY A 167 19.81 13.45 8.30
C GLY A 167 19.35 12.63 9.52
N LEU A 168 18.49 11.63 9.31
CA LEU A 168 17.93 10.84 10.40
C LEU A 168 18.89 9.73 10.85
N HIS A 169 19.19 9.72 12.14
CA HIS A 169 20.00 8.71 12.80
C HIS A 169 19.15 7.84 13.74
N SER A 170 19.73 6.81 14.35
CA SER A 170 19.04 5.80 15.17
C SER A 170 18.04 6.38 16.16
N LYS A 171 18.40 7.47 16.84
CA LYS A 171 17.57 8.17 17.84
C LYS A 171 16.28 8.76 17.27
N ASN A 172 16.28 9.13 15.99
CA ASN A 172 15.16 9.75 15.30
C ASN A 172 14.23 8.73 14.63
N LEU A 173 14.57 7.44 14.67
CA LEU A 173 13.79 6.38 14.01
C LEU A 173 12.70 5.80 14.91
N THR A 174 12.79 6.03 16.21
CA THR A 174 11.80 5.53 17.18
C THR A 174 10.45 6.18 16.90
N GLY A 175 9.41 5.36 16.74
CA GLY A 175 8.06 5.83 16.47
C GLY A 175 7.75 6.16 15.00
N LEU A 176 8.74 6.16 14.11
CA LEU A 176 8.46 6.37 12.69
C LEU A 176 7.68 5.20 12.09
N PRO A 177 6.61 5.47 11.29
CA PRO A 177 5.91 4.46 10.53
C PRO A 177 6.87 3.63 9.67
N CYS A 178 6.86 2.33 9.89
CA CYS A 178 7.74 1.39 9.21
C CYS A 178 7.10 0.01 9.07
N MET A 179 7.76 -0.82 8.27
CA MET A 179 7.40 -2.21 8.07
C MET A 179 8.65 -3.08 7.91
N ARG A 180 8.50 -4.37 8.15
CA ARG A 180 9.47 -5.42 7.84
C ARG A 180 8.98 -6.21 6.63
N SER A 181 9.65 -6.07 5.49
CA SER A 181 9.22 -6.70 4.23
C SER A 181 9.27 -8.23 4.28
N PHE A 182 8.48 -8.87 3.39
CA PHE A 182 8.57 -10.31 3.14
C PHE A 182 9.62 -10.63 2.08
N PRO A 183 10.32 -11.77 2.19
CA PRO A 183 11.01 -12.33 1.05
C PRO A 183 10.01 -12.71 -0.05
N GLY A 184 10.33 -12.42 -1.30
CA GLY A 184 9.42 -12.68 -2.41
C GLY A 184 9.91 -12.13 -3.75
N ARG A 185 9.05 -12.25 -4.77
CA ARG A 185 9.18 -11.49 -6.01
C ARG A 185 8.31 -10.26 -5.91
N TYR A 186 8.78 -9.13 -6.42
CA TYR A 186 8.07 -7.86 -6.37
C TYR A 186 8.19 -7.12 -7.69
N SER A 187 7.24 -6.23 -7.94
CA SER A 187 7.05 -5.48 -9.18
C SER A 187 6.65 -6.32 -10.40
N PRO A 188 6.14 -5.71 -11.49
CA PRO A 188 5.80 -6.41 -12.72
C PRO A 188 7.00 -7.16 -13.34
N ARG A 189 8.23 -6.72 -13.02
CA ARG A 189 9.47 -7.38 -13.45
C ARG A 189 9.80 -8.64 -12.64
N GLY A 190 9.05 -8.94 -11.58
CA GLY A 190 9.27 -10.13 -10.75
C GLY A 190 10.63 -10.15 -10.06
N ILE A 191 11.14 -8.98 -9.67
CA ILE A 191 12.46 -8.81 -9.05
C ILE A 191 12.48 -9.58 -7.74
N LYS A 192 13.48 -10.48 -7.61
CA LYS A 192 13.65 -11.31 -6.41
C LYS A 192 14.24 -10.48 -5.27
N CYS A 193 13.56 -10.47 -4.13
CA CYS A 193 14.02 -9.86 -2.89
C CYS A 193 14.02 -10.92 -1.79
N GLN A 194 15.19 -11.50 -1.50
CA GLN A 194 15.30 -12.64 -0.59
C GLN A 194 15.45 -12.22 0.88
N ARG A 195 16.01 -11.03 1.13
CA ARG A 195 16.25 -10.55 2.50
C ARG A 195 15.07 -9.69 2.94
N ARG A 196 14.64 -9.91 4.19
CA ARG A 196 13.73 -8.98 4.85
C ARG A 196 14.42 -7.63 5.03
N GLN A 197 13.73 -6.56 4.70
CA GLN A 197 14.21 -5.19 4.81
C GLN A 197 13.28 -4.40 5.72
N ILE A 198 13.84 -3.53 6.55
CA ILE A 198 13.05 -2.54 7.29
C ILE A 198 12.91 -1.34 6.37
N LEU A 199 11.66 -1.00 6.07
CA LEU A 199 11.29 0.10 5.18
C LEU A 199 10.46 1.11 5.96
N PHE A 200 10.75 2.39 5.74
CA PHE A 200 10.13 3.52 6.42
C PHE A 200 9.29 4.33 5.45
N ASP A 201 8.25 4.98 5.98
CA ASP A 201 7.42 5.89 5.21
C ASP A 201 8.18 7.14 4.77
N TYR A 202 8.00 7.56 3.52
CA TYR A 202 8.68 8.73 2.95
C TYR A 202 8.22 10.03 3.62
N SER A 203 6.91 10.26 3.67
CA SER A 203 6.35 11.54 4.15
C SER A 203 6.64 11.74 5.63
N SER A 204 6.49 10.68 6.44
CA SER A 204 6.81 10.69 7.88
C SER A 204 8.30 10.92 8.13
N ALA A 205 9.17 10.29 7.34
CA ALA A 205 10.60 10.52 7.42
C ALA A 205 10.99 11.95 7.03
N ARG A 206 10.39 12.50 5.97
CA ARG A 206 10.60 13.90 5.57
C ARG A 206 10.20 14.86 6.69
N GLN A 207 9.02 14.66 7.29
CA GLN A 207 8.56 15.47 8.43
C GLN A 207 9.51 15.40 9.62
N ALA A 208 9.99 14.21 9.97
CA ALA A 208 10.98 14.05 11.03
C ALA A 208 12.32 14.71 10.69
N GLY A 209 12.75 14.66 9.42
CA GLY A 209 13.95 15.36 8.94
C GLY A 209 13.81 16.88 9.10
N VAL A 210 12.67 17.45 8.71
CA VAL A 210 12.37 18.87 8.90
C VAL A 210 12.40 19.24 10.38
N ALA A 211 11.84 18.43 11.26
CA ALA A 211 11.89 18.66 12.71
C ALA A 211 13.33 18.64 13.27
N VAL A 212 14.21 17.80 12.73
CA VAL A 212 15.62 17.74 13.14
C VAL A 212 16.42 18.94 12.62
N HIS A 213 16.16 19.40 11.39
CA HIS A 213 16.89 20.47 10.74
C HIS A 213 16.28 21.87 10.97
N GLY A 214 15.11 21.95 11.60
CA GLY A 214 14.38 23.20 11.86
C GLY A 214 13.59 23.74 10.66
N SER A 215 14.02 23.48 9.42
CA SER A 215 13.32 23.89 8.20
C SER A 215 13.53 22.91 7.03
N ILE A 216 12.62 22.98 6.04
CA ILE A 216 12.73 22.21 4.80
C ILE A 216 14.03 22.57 4.06
N GLU A 217 14.33 23.87 3.95
CA GLU A 217 15.52 24.38 3.26
C GLU A 217 16.82 23.87 3.91
N SER A 218 16.89 23.85 5.24
CA SER A 218 18.05 23.35 5.97
C SER A 218 18.24 21.84 5.77
N MET A 219 17.14 21.08 5.74
CA MET A 219 17.16 19.64 5.45
C MET A 219 17.61 19.36 4.01
N GLU A 220 17.11 20.13 3.03
CA GLU A 220 17.49 19.99 1.62
C GLU A 220 18.96 20.37 1.40
N LYS A 221 19.43 21.45 2.05
CA LYS A 221 20.85 21.85 2.04
C LYS A 221 21.74 20.73 2.59
N TYR A 222 21.33 20.08 3.68
CA TYR A 222 22.03 18.91 4.20
C TYR A 222 22.09 17.76 3.18
N ALA A 223 20.96 17.42 2.55
CA ALA A 223 20.89 16.35 1.56
C ALA A 223 21.80 16.63 0.35
N LEU A 224 21.83 17.88 -0.12
CA LEU A 224 22.72 18.32 -1.21
C LEU A 224 24.20 18.19 -0.82
N GLN A 225 24.57 18.57 0.42
CA GLN A 225 25.93 18.38 0.92
C GLN A 225 26.32 16.90 1.04
N MET A 226 25.39 16.04 1.44
CA MET A 226 25.65 14.59 1.51
C MET A 226 25.79 13.97 0.12
N ALA A 227 25.03 14.45 -0.86
CA ALA A 227 25.17 14.05 -2.25
C ALA A 227 26.53 14.48 -2.82
N SER A 228 26.96 15.73 -2.61
CA SER A 228 28.24 16.24 -3.11
C SER A 228 29.44 15.53 -2.51
N LYS A 229 29.44 15.27 -1.18
CA LYS A 229 30.48 14.48 -0.50
C LYS A 229 30.66 13.09 -1.10
N ARG A 230 29.56 12.46 -1.56
CA ARG A 230 29.61 11.14 -2.20
C ARG A 230 30.12 11.18 -3.62
N SER A 231 29.69 12.16 -4.40
CA SER A 231 30.20 12.36 -5.76
C SER A 231 31.71 12.58 -5.74
N ASN A 232 32.21 13.38 -4.79
CA ASN A 232 33.64 13.64 -4.65
C ASN A 232 34.43 12.37 -4.24
N LYS A 233 33.89 11.57 -3.32
CA LYS A 233 34.51 10.29 -2.91
C LYS A 233 34.58 9.28 -4.07
N ASN A 234 33.53 9.19 -4.88
CA ASN A 234 33.52 8.28 -6.02
C ASN A 234 34.55 8.70 -7.10
N ASN A 235 34.78 10.01 -7.26
CA ASN A 235 35.77 10.53 -8.22
C ASN A 235 37.21 10.34 -7.74
N SER A 236 37.47 10.33 -6.43
CA SER A 236 38.80 10.06 -5.87
C SER A 236 39.21 8.58 -5.89
N ASP A 237 38.24 7.67 -6.01
CA ASP A 237 38.47 6.21 -6.06
C ASP A 237 38.69 5.65 -7.49
N LEU A 238 38.82 6.52 -8.51
CA LEU A 238 39.12 6.13 -9.90
C LEU A 238 40.63 5.84 -10.07
N PRO A 239 41.05 4.60 -10.38
CA PRO A 239 42.47 4.30 -10.57
C PRO A 239 42.97 4.86 -11.90
N TYR A 240 44.10 5.59 -11.85
CA TYR A 240 44.81 6.09 -13.00
C TYR A 240 45.57 4.95 -13.72
N GLY A 241 45.07 4.51 -14.87
CA GLY A 241 45.82 3.89 -15.96
C GLY A 241 45.82 2.35 -16.08
N ARG A 242 45.30 1.82 -17.20
CA ARG A 242 46.07 1.30 -18.35
C ARG A 242 45.12 0.72 -19.41
N THR A 243 45.53 0.90 -20.67
CA THR A 243 44.95 0.38 -21.91
C THR A 243 44.61 -1.10 -21.85
N GLY A 244 43.37 -1.44 -22.19
CA GLY A 244 42.86 -2.81 -22.31
C GLY A 244 41.34 -2.79 -22.16
N GLU A 245 40.63 -3.33 -23.15
CA GLU A 245 39.17 -3.26 -23.34
C GLU A 245 38.36 -3.25 -22.03
N ILE A 246 37.89 -2.06 -21.69
CA ILE A 246 37.16 -1.80 -20.45
C ILE A 246 35.73 -2.27 -20.69
N TYR A 247 35.39 -3.47 -20.19
CA TYR A 247 34.03 -3.67 -19.70
C TYR A 247 33.83 -2.65 -18.59
N VAL A 248 33.24 -1.51 -18.95
CA VAL A 248 32.85 -0.48 -17.99
C VAL A 248 31.81 -1.15 -17.10
N ARG A 249 32.26 -1.71 -15.97
CA ARG A 249 31.42 -1.96 -14.82
C ARG A 249 30.92 -0.58 -14.46
N ARG A 250 29.73 -0.22 -14.97
CA ARG A 250 29.04 1.02 -14.62
C ARG A 250 29.10 1.12 -13.11
N SER A 251 29.93 2.04 -12.64
CA SER A 251 29.97 2.46 -11.25
C SER A 251 28.51 2.71 -10.86
N ARG A 252 28.07 2.18 -9.70
CA ARG A 252 26.70 2.36 -9.18
C ARG A 252 26.51 3.80 -8.69
N SER A 253 26.85 4.75 -9.55
CA SER A 253 26.76 6.19 -9.39
C SER A 253 25.43 6.62 -9.94
N GLU A 254 24.43 6.55 -9.08
CA GLU A 254 23.21 7.35 -9.07
C GLU A 254 22.50 6.94 -7.77
N CYS A 255 21.93 7.91 -7.05
CA CYS A 255 20.83 7.61 -6.14
C CYS A 255 19.91 6.65 -6.90
N PRO A 256 19.69 5.39 -6.47
CA PRO A 256 19.13 4.37 -7.36
C PRO A 256 17.87 4.96 -7.96
N VAL A 257 17.92 5.25 -9.26
CA VAL A 257 16.83 5.86 -10.01
C VAL A 257 15.63 5.06 -9.59
N ASP A 258 14.67 5.71 -8.93
CA ASP A 258 13.58 5.03 -8.23
C ASP A 258 13.04 3.90 -9.13
N GLY A 259 12.96 4.16 -10.43
CA GLY A 259 12.56 3.16 -11.41
C GLY A 259 11.05 2.98 -11.40
N LYS A 260 10.32 3.78 -10.60
CA LYS A 260 8.87 3.90 -10.55
C LYS A 260 8.20 2.53 -10.46
N CYS A 261 7.40 2.16 -11.46
CA CYS A 261 6.74 0.85 -11.55
C CYS A 261 7.69 -0.35 -11.57
N SER A 262 9.00 -0.16 -11.73
CA SER A 262 10.02 -1.20 -11.64
C SER A 262 10.67 -1.31 -10.26
N ASN A 263 10.43 -0.38 -9.33
CA ASN A 263 11.01 -0.41 -7.99
C ASN A 263 10.33 -1.48 -7.13
N PRO A 264 11.01 -2.55 -6.70
CA PRO A 264 10.36 -3.58 -5.88
C PRO A 264 9.86 -3.03 -4.54
N ARG A 265 10.50 -2.00 -3.95
CA ARG A 265 10.12 -1.45 -2.64
C ARG A 265 8.73 -0.84 -2.65
N ARG A 266 8.31 -0.25 -3.77
CA ARG A 266 6.95 0.30 -3.94
C ARG A 266 5.90 -0.80 -3.81
N PHE A 267 6.18 -2.01 -4.30
CA PHE A 267 5.25 -3.14 -4.27
C PHE A 267 5.30 -3.92 -2.95
N MET A 268 6.41 -3.83 -2.19
CA MET A 268 6.56 -4.52 -0.89
C MET A 268 5.57 -4.05 0.18
N SER A 269 4.99 -2.87 0.04
CA SER A 269 4.09 -2.24 1.01
C SER A 269 2.65 -2.12 0.51
N ILE A 270 2.37 -2.65 -0.68
CA ILE A 270 1.10 -2.47 -1.39
C ILE A 270 0.35 -3.80 -1.41
N ILE A 271 -0.95 -3.71 -1.12
CA ILE A 271 -1.88 -4.82 -1.22
C ILE A 271 -3.16 -4.38 -1.92
N SER A 272 -3.70 -5.24 -2.78
CA SER A 272 -5.02 -5.05 -3.38
C SER A 272 -6.09 -4.96 -2.29
N ALA A 273 -6.99 -3.99 -2.38
CA ALA A 273 -8.04 -3.76 -1.38
C ALA A 273 -9.39 -3.45 -2.03
N PRO A 274 -10.50 -4.05 -1.54
CA PRO A 274 -11.83 -3.74 -2.03
C PRO A 274 -12.32 -2.41 -1.45
N TYR A 275 -13.25 -1.77 -2.14
CA TYR A 275 -14.15 -0.77 -1.60
C TYR A 275 -15.40 -1.46 -1.02
N LEU A 276 -15.72 -1.16 0.23
CA LEU A 276 -16.93 -1.61 0.91
C LEU A 276 -17.94 -0.47 0.82
N GLY A 277 -18.89 -0.58 -0.11
CA GLY A 277 -19.90 0.45 -0.36
C GLY A 277 -20.95 0.57 0.76
N GLU A 278 -21.78 1.61 0.66
CA GLU A 278 -22.82 1.95 1.65
C GLU A 278 -23.83 0.83 1.88
N GLN A 279 -24.11 0.03 0.85
CA GLN A 279 -24.83 -1.23 0.96
C GLN A 279 -23.83 -2.31 1.40
N LEU A 280 -23.55 -2.35 2.71
CA LEU A 280 -22.53 -3.10 3.48
C LEU A 280 -22.37 -4.62 3.22
N ALA A 281 -22.85 -5.16 2.10
CA ALA A 281 -22.80 -6.56 1.71
C ALA A 281 -21.89 -6.87 0.50
N THR A 282 -21.54 -5.91 -0.36
CA THR A 282 -20.79 -6.17 -1.59
C THR A 282 -19.42 -5.49 -1.60
N ALA A 283 -18.36 -6.29 -1.71
CA ALA A 283 -16.98 -5.80 -1.84
C ALA A 283 -16.65 -5.54 -3.31
N GLU A 284 -16.36 -4.30 -3.65
CA GLU A 284 -16.06 -3.86 -5.01
C GLU A 284 -14.55 -3.73 -5.24
N TRP A 285 -14.01 -4.45 -6.21
CA TRP A 285 -12.57 -4.48 -6.52
C TRP A 285 -12.14 -3.53 -7.66
N GLY A 286 -13.13 -2.86 -8.25
CA GLY A 286 -12.99 -1.97 -9.39
C GLY A 286 -12.85 -2.69 -10.73
N VAL A 287 -13.06 -1.94 -11.80
CA VAL A 287 -12.99 -2.40 -13.19
C VAL A 287 -12.02 -1.55 -14.01
N HIS A 288 -11.49 -2.14 -15.07
CA HIS A 288 -10.70 -1.47 -16.10
C HIS A 288 -11.53 -1.27 -17.37
N CYS A 289 -11.20 -0.23 -18.13
CA CYS A 289 -11.79 0.03 -19.43
C CYS A 289 -11.10 -0.80 -20.52
N VAL A 290 -11.87 -1.51 -21.35
CA VAL A 290 -11.35 -2.24 -22.53
C VAL A 290 -10.70 -1.28 -23.52
N ALA A 291 -11.33 -0.14 -23.79
CA ALA A 291 -10.83 0.85 -24.75
C ALA A 291 -9.56 1.58 -24.29
N CYS A 292 -9.28 1.60 -22.99
CA CYS A 292 -8.04 2.18 -22.44
C CYS A 292 -6.84 1.24 -22.52
N LYS A 293 -7.05 -0.05 -22.81
CA LYS A 293 -5.98 -1.07 -22.82
C LYS A 293 -4.73 -0.72 -23.64
N PRO A 294 -4.82 -0.13 -24.86
CA PRO A 294 -3.64 0.24 -25.65
C PRO A 294 -2.97 1.56 -25.20
N HIS A 295 -3.57 2.31 -24.26
CA HIS A 295 -3.09 3.64 -23.89
C HIS A 295 -2.18 3.58 -22.67
N HIS A 296 -0.87 3.74 -22.90
CA HIS A 296 0.17 3.69 -21.88
C HIS A 296 0.56 5.05 -21.30
N TYR A 297 0.00 6.16 -21.82
CA TYR A 297 0.39 7.51 -21.46
C TYR A 297 -0.73 8.24 -20.75
N GLY A 298 -0.51 8.59 -19.48
CA GLY A 298 -1.28 9.61 -18.77
C GLY A 298 -2.78 9.35 -18.59
N ARG A 299 -3.38 10.16 -17.71
CA ARG A 299 -4.83 10.27 -17.59
C ARG A 299 -5.39 11.05 -18.79
N PRO A 300 -6.66 10.84 -19.18
CA PRO A 300 -7.67 9.98 -18.53
C PRO A 300 -7.65 8.52 -19.00
N LEU A 301 -6.93 8.18 -20.07
CA LEU A 301 -7.00 6.89 -20.77
C LEU A 301 -5.99 5.84 -20.28
N HIS A 302 -5.20 6.09 -19.24
CA HIS A 302 -4.18 5.15 -18.80
C HIS A 302 -4.76 3.75 -18.49
N TRP A 303 -4.24 2.71 -19.15
CA TRP A 303 -4.72 1.33 -19.03
C TRP A 303 -4.74 0.74 -17.59
N ARG A 304 -3.86 1.22 -16.70
CA ARG A 304 -3.85 0.83 -15.26
C ARG A 304 -4.87 1.56 -14.40
N ARG A 305 -5.59 2.56 -14.93
CA ARG A 305 -6.63 3.27 -14.20
C ARG A 305 -7.76 2.28 -13.93
N LYS A 306 -8.23 2.26 -12.69
CA LYS A 306 -9.39 1.49 -12.24
C LYS A 306 -10.50 2.46 -11.90
N TYR A 307 -11.73 1.96 -11.93
CA TYR A 307 -12.93 2.72 -11.64
C TYR A 307 -13.85 1.89 -10.74
N THR A 308 -14.63 2.55 -9.91
CA THR A 308 -15.85 1.93 -9.41
C THR A 308 -16.85 1.75 -10.56
N ILE A 309 -17.87 0.91 -10.39
CA ILE A 309 -18.96 0.71 -11.35
C ILE A 309 -19.63 2.07 -11.65
N LYS A 310 -19.91 2.86 -10.60
CA LYS A 310 -20.44 4.23 -10.73
C LYS A 310 -19.44 5.16 -11.41
N GLY A 311 -18.16 5.10 -11.03
CA GLY A 311 -17.10 5.95 -11.59
C GLY A 311 -16.81 5.64 -13.07
N PHE A 312 -17.02 4.40 -13.51
CA PHE A 312 -16.81 3.99 -14.90
C PHE A 312 -17.78 4.68 -15.86
N GLN A 313 -19.03 4.92 -15.44
CA GLN A 313 -19.97 5.70 -16.24
C GLN A 313 -19.48 7.15 -16.45
N GLY A 314 -18.84 7.73 -15.43
CA GLY A 314 -18.18 9.05 -15.55
C GLY A 314 -17.05 9.02 -16.57
N HIS A 315 -16.23 7.98 -16.56
CA HIS A 315 -15.16 7.79 -17.55
C HIS A 315 -15.69 7.65 -18.98
N VAL A 316 -16.77 6.90 -19.20
CA VAL A 316 -17.39 6.77 -20.53
C VAL A 316 -17.97 8.10 -21.01
N ARG A 317 -18.55 8.92 -20.12
CA ARG A 317 -18.98 10.28 -20.47
C ARG A 317 -17.80 11.19 -20.83
N GLU A 318 -16.70 11.10 -20.10
CA GLU A 318 -15.48 11.91 -20.34
C GLU A 318 -14.78 11.52 -21.66
N CYS A 319 -14.68 10.23 -21.95
CA CYS A 319 -13.85 9.72 -23.04
C CYS A 319 -14.64 9.31 -24.30
N GLY A 320 -15.98 9.29 -24.24
CA GLY A 320 -16.86 8.82 -25.30
C GLY A 320 -17.24 7.34 -25.18
N GLU A 321 -18.28 6.94 -25.91
CA GLU A 321 -18.82 5.57 -25.87
C GLU A 321 -17.81 4.54 -26.38
N ILE A 322 -17.93 3.30 -25.90
CA ILE A 322 -17.02 2.21 -26.28
C ILE A 322 -17.67 1.38 -27.39
N ILE A 323 -17.22 1.57 -28.62
CA ILE A 323 -17.69 0.83 -29.79
C ILE A 323 -16.52 -0.01 -30.32
N SER A 324 -16.74 -1.32 -30.46
CA SER A 324 -15.72 -2.28 -30.93
C SER A 324 -14.40 -2.17 -30.16
N GLY A 325 -14.47 -1.96 -28.84
CA GLY A 325 -13.30 -1.88 -27.96
C GLY A 325 -12.48 -0.60 -28.08
N ARG A 326 -13.03 0.48 -28.65
CA ARG A 326 -12.40 1.80 -28.73
C ARG A 326 -13.35 2.90 -28.26
N HIS A 327 -12.81 3.96 -27.68
CA HIS A 327 -13.56 5.16 -27.36
C HIS A 327 -13.91 5.91 -28.65
N VAL A 328 -15.19 6.24 -28.84
CA VAL A 328 -15.69 7.06 -29.94
C VAL A 328 -16.15 8.39 -29.34
N CYS A 329 -15.43 9.46 -29.67
CA CYS A 329 -15.73 10.79 -29.16
C CYS A 329 -17.04 11.30 -29.79
N ASN A 330 -18.00 11.74 -28.98
CA ASN A 330 -19.19 12.40 -29.50
C ASN A 330 -18.79 13.77 -30.05
N GLN A 331 -18.74 13.91 -31.38
CA GLN A 331 -18.42 15.17 -32.07
C GLN A 331 -19.49 16.28 -31.88
N ALA A 332 -20.41 16.14 -30.93
CA ALA A 332 -21.58 17.01 -30.77
C ALA A 332 -21.41 18.16 -29.76
N GLU A 333 -20.33 18.22 -28.96
CA GLU A 333 -20.14 19.25 -27.92
C GLU A 333 -18.92 20.17 -28.16
N MET A 334 -18.41 20.25 -29.38
CA MET A 334 -17.40 21.25 -29.79
C MET A 334 -17.91 22.18 -30.90
N ARG A 335 -19.08 22.80 -30.70
CA ARG A 335 -19.52 23.95 -31.50
C ARG A 335 -19.90 25.11 -30.61
#